data_AF-A0A8T5G1S0-F1
#
_entry.id   AF-A0A8T5G1S0-F1
#
_cell.length_a   1.000
_cell.length_b   1.000
_cell.length_c   1.000
_cell.angle_alpha   90.00
_cell.angle_beta   90.00
_cell.angle_gamma   90.00
#
_symmetry.space_group_name_H-M   'P 1'
#
loop_
_entity.id
_entity.type
_entity.pdbx_description
1 polymer ?
#
loop_
_entity_poly.entity_id
_entity_poly.type
_entity_poly.pdbx_seq_one_letter_code
_entity_poly.pdbx_strand_id
1 'polypeptide(L)'
;MKYHFIETKYEKTFTLPINFIEKLPKNIGLFTTVQFIDSIEKIKEQIEKSGREVYTRESINYYYKGKRTQNYQLLGCNTEKLDDKVDAYIYIGDGVFHPRILAFNNKKTVFIYDPVEKKEKILDRDEIEKILKKQKGAYLKFLNSKEIGVVVSTKPGQSQFTQAQLLKKQYPDKNFYYFVFDTVNYRDLENFPFVECFVNTACPRMGLDDSKQFPKSVINLNKILKSVTTLE
;
A
#
# COMPACT_ATOMS: atom_id res chain seq x y z
N MET A 1 -16.04 -24.80 0.82
CA MET A 1 -14.73 -25.19 1.41
C MET A 1 -14.59 -24.50 2.77
N LYS A 2 -14.30 -25.24 3.85
CA LYS A 2 -13.98 -24.65 5.16
C LYS A 2 -12.49 -24.31 5.17
N TYR A 3 -12.12 -23.15 5.72
CA TYR A 3 -10.72 -22.76 5.84
C TYR A 3 -10.43 -22.31 7.27
N HIS A 4 -9.29 -22.75 7.80
CA HIS A 4 -8.74 -22.31 9.07
C HIS A 4 -7.52 -21.41 8.79
N PHE A 5 -7.48 -20.25 9.44
CA PHE A 5 -6.36 -19.33 9.36
C PHE A 5 -5.50 -19.52 10.59
N ILE A 6 -4.22 -19.83 10.39
CA ILE A 6 -3.22 -19.94 11.46
C ILE A 6 -2.27 -18.78 11.27
N GLU A 7 -2.31 -17.81 12.17
CA GLU A 7 -1.43 -16.64 12.11
C GLU A 7 0.00 -17.08 12.46
N THR A 8 0.96 -16.67 11.63
CA THR A 8 2.39 -16.82 11.93
C THR A 8 2.88 -15.53 12.57
N LYS A 9 3.25 -15.61 13.84
CA LYS A 9 3.68 -14.47 14.65
C LYS A 9 5.11 -14.63 15.10
N TYR A 10 5.76 -13.50 15.34
CA TYR A 10 7.08 -13.45 15.93
C TYR A 10 6.98 -13.91 17.39
N GLU A 11 7.82 -14.88 17.76
CA GLU A 11 7.69 -15.61 19.03
C GLU A 11 7.89 -14.72 20.27
N LYS A 12 8.74 -13.69 20.15
CA LYS A 12 9.13 -12.84 21.28
C LYS A 12 8.46 -11.48 21.23
N THR A 13 7.94 -11.04 22.37
CA THR A 13 7.55 -9.62 22.51
C THR A 13 8.78 -8.74 22.75
N PHE A 14 8.77 -7.52 22.23
CA PHE A 14 9.87 -6.57 22.39
C PHE A 14 9.36 -5.15 22.67
N THR A 15 10.28 -4.27 23.04
CA THR A 15 10.06 -2.84 23.29
C THR A 15 10.92 -1.99 22.35
N LEU A 16 10.64 -0.69 22.31
CA LEU A 16 11.44 0.27 21.56
C LEU A 16 12.62 0.78 22.40
N PRO A 17 13.78 1.07 21.78
CA PRO A 17 14.85 1.80 22.44
C PRO A 17 14.40 3.19 22.91
N ILE A 18 14.83 3.63 24.10
CA ILE A 18 14.43 4.94 24.67
C ILE A 18 14.85 6.10 23.74
N ASN A 19 16.07 6.04 23.21
CA ASN A 19 16.61 7.01 22.26
C ASN A 19 15.81 7.08 20.94
N PHE A 20 15.13 5.99 20.55
CA PHE A 20 14.22 6.02 19.40
C PHE A 20 12.94 6.79 19.75
N ILE A 21 12.39 6.56 20.95
CA ILE A 21 11.17 7.24 21.42
C ILE A 21 11.40 8.75 21.58
N GLU A 22 12.55 9.16 22.10
CA GLU A 22 12.90 10.56 22.31
C GLU A 22 12.89 11.39 21.01
N LYS A 23 13.15 10.76 19.85
CA LYS A 23 13.14 11.40 18.53
C LYS A 23 11.73 11.62 17.96
N LEU A 24 10.71 11.00 18.55
CA LEU A 24 9.35 11.03 18.03
C LEU A 24 8.65 12.36 18.38
N PRO A 25 7.80 12.90 17.49
CA PRO A 25 6.94 14.05 17.82
C PRO A 25 5.80 13.68 18.78
N LYS A 26 4.90 14.63 19.07
CA LYS A 26 3.83 14.49 20.07
C LYS A 26 2.76 13.50 19.63
N ASN A 27 2.22 13.63 18.42
CA ASN A 27 1.12 12.81 17.92
C ASN A 27 1.64 11.76 16.93
N ILE A 28 1.46 10.48 17.25
CA ILE A 28 2.09 9.37 16.52
C ILE A 28 1.07 8.42 15.94
N GLY A 29 1.14 8.15 14.64
CA GLY A 29 0.40 7.04 14.03
C GLY A 29 1.20 5.74 14.11
N LEU A 30 0.71 4.73 14.83
CA LEU A 30 1.43 3.47 15.06
C LEU A 30 0.90 2.35 14.18
N PHE A 31 1.80 1.69 13.44
CA PHE A 31 1.49 0.59 12.55
C PHE A 31 2.53 -0.53 12.63
N THR A 32 2.08 -1.74 12.33
CA THR A 32 2.91 -2.96 12.28
C THR A 32 2.35 -3.95 11.26
N THR A 33 3.08 -5.01 10.96
CA THR A 33 2.53 -6.17 10.25
C THR A 33 1.98 -7.21 11.24
N VAL A 34 1.25 -8.21 10.73
CA VAL A 34 0.64 -9.27 11.56
C VAL A 34 1.68 -10.06 12.37
N GLN A 35 2.91 -10.16 11.86
CA GLN A 35 3.98 -10.90 12.52
C GLN A 35 4.34 -10.30 13.88
N PHE A 36 4.31 -8.98 14.03
CA PHE A 36 4.75 -8.30 15.26
C PHE A 36 3.59 -7.72 16.08
N ILE A 37 2.35 -8.07 15.72
CA ILE A 37 1.15 -7.49 16.32
C ILE A 37 1.07 -7.70 17.84
N ASP A 38 1.59 -8.82 18.35
CA ASP A 38 1.56 -9.15 19.78
C ASP A 38 2.46 -8.25 20.64
N SER A 39 3.39 -7.49 20.03
CA SER A 39 4.20 -6.49 20.74
C SER A 39 3.57 -5.09 20.77
N ILE A 40 2.50 -4.86 19.99
CA ILE A 40 2.07 -3.50 19.66
C ILE A 40 1.49 -2.74 20.86
N GLU A 41 0.77 -3.42 21.74
CA GLU A 41 0.18 -2.78 22.94
C GLU A 41 1.28 -2.36 23.93
N LYS A 42 2.31 -3.19 24.13
CA LYS A 42 3.47 -2.82 24.97
C LYS A 42 4.22 -1.62 24.41
N ILE A 43 4.38 -1.57 23.08
CA ILE A 43 5.02 -0.45 22.38
C ILE A 43 4.19 0.82 22.52
N LYS A 44 2.87 0.72 22.34
CA LYS A 44 1.93 1.82 22.53
C LYS A 44 2.06 2.40 23.95
N GLU A 45 1.96 1.56 24.97
CA GLU A 45 2.10 2.01 26.37
C GLU A 45 3.44 2.72 26.62
N GLN A 46 4.52 2.23 26.00
CA GLN A 46 5.84 2.84 26.13
C GLN A 46 5.89 4.24 25.51
N ILE A 47 5.28 4.42 24.34
CA ILE A 47 5.17 5.72 23.68
C ILE A 47 4.28 6.66 24.52
N GLU A 48 3.13 6.19 25.01
CA GLU A 48 2.21 7.01 25.81
C GLU A 48 2.83 7.47 27.14
N LYS A 49 3.58 6.59 27.83
CA LYS A 49 4.34 6.94 29.05
C LYS A 49 5.37 8.04 28.84
N SER A 50 5.82 8.26 27.60
CA SER A 50 6.73 9.36 27.25
C SER A 50 6.03 10.70 27.01
N GLY A 51 4.72 10.79 27.26
CA GLY A 51 3.91 12.01 27.07
C GLY A 51 3.43 12.23 25.64
N ARG A 52 3.46 11.18 24.80
CA ARG A 52 3.02 11.21 23.39
C ARG A 52 1.64 10.58 23.24
N GLU A 53 0.91 10.98 22.21
CA GLU A 53 -0.41 10.44 21.89
C GLU A 53 -0.30 9.45 20.74
N VAL A 54 -0.88 8.25 20.89
CA VAL A 54 -0.85 7.21 19.86
C VAL A 54 -2.19 7.09 19.16
N TYR A 55 -2.13 7.17 17.84
CA TYR A 55 -3.25 7.06 16.93
C TYR A 55 -3.08 5.80 16.08
N THR A 56 -4.19 5.13 15.79
CA THR A 56 -4.24 4.01 14.85
C THR A 56 -5.58 4.02 14.13
N ARG A 57 -5.71 3.21 13.08
CA ARG A 57 -6.98 3.01 12.38
C ARG A 57 -7.11 1.56 11.96
N GLU A 58 -8.30 0.99 12.10
CA GLU A 58 -8.66 -0.24 11.40
C GLU A 58 -8.65 0.01 9.89
N SER A 59 -8.10 -0.91 9.11
CA SER A 59 -8.29 -0.83 7.65
C SER A 59 -9.75 -1.10 7.30
N ILE A 60 -10.37 -0.19 6.56
CA ILE A 60 -11.77 -0.32 6.09
C ILE A 60 -11.87 -1.33 4.94
N ASN A 61 -10.77 -1.54 4.21
CA ASN A 61 -10.82 -2.20 2.90
C ASN A 61 -10.69 -3.73 2.88
N TYR A 62 -10.53 -4.41 4.02
CA TYR A 62 -10.35 -5.87 4.03
C TYR A 62 -11.31 -6.56 4.98
N TYR A 63 -12.48 -6.84 4.43
CA TYR A 63 -13.40 -7.86 4.92
C TYR A 63 -12.99 -9.20 4.28
N TYR A 64 -12.27 -10.05 5.00
CA TYR A 64 -12.18 -11.46 4.62
C TYR A 64 -12.92 -12.29 5.67
N LYS A 65 -14.08 -12.84 5.29
CA LYS A 65 -14.99 -13.62 6.16
C LYS A 65 -15.47 -12.88 7.42
N GLY A 66 -15.79 -11.58 7.30
CA GLY A 66 -16.38 -10.81 8.40
C GLY A 66 -15.39 -10.40 9.51
N LYS A 67 -14.08 -10.61 9.34
CA LYS A 67 -13.05 -10.06 10.22
C LYS A 67 -12.31 -8.93 9.53
N ARG A 68 -12.25 -7.77 10.21
CA ARG A 68 -11.38 -6.65 9.85
C ARG A 68 -9.92 -7.05 10.14
N THR A 69 -8.98 -6.38 9.49
CA THR A 69 -7.57 -6.43 9.95
C THR A 69 -7.52 -6.00 11.40
N GLN A 70 -6.58 -6.55 12.17
CA GLN A 70 -6.40 -6.16 13.55
C GLN A 70 -6.05 -4.66 13.63
N ASN A 71 -6.37 -4.00 14.75
CA ASN A 71 -5.88 -2.65 15.01
C ASN A 71 -4.36 -2.59 14.79
N TYR A 72 -3.83 -1.47 14.30
CA TYR A 72 -2.39 -1.30 13.99
C TYR A 72 -1.85 -2.14 12.82
N GLN A 73 -2.58 -3.15 12.33
CA GLN A 73 -2.10 -3.99 11.23
C GLN A 73 -2.17 -3.27 9.89
N LEU A 74 -1.00 -3.06 9.28
CA LEU A 74 -0.83 -2.53 7.95
C LEU A 74 -0.64 -3.65 6.93
N LEU A 75 -1.33 -3.53 5.80
CA LEU A 75 -1.10 -4.36 4.61
C LEU A 75 -0.54 -3.51 3.49
N GLY A 76 0.16 -4.14 2.55
CA GLY A 76 0.72 -3.48 1.36
C GLY A 76 -0.32 -2.80 0.44
N CYS A 77 -1.58 -3.17 0.60
CA CYS A 77 -2.74 -2.66 -0.12
C CYS A 77 -3.63 -1.75 0.73
N ASN A 78 -3.37 -1.61 2.04
CA ASN A 78 -4.16 -0.81 2.97
C ASN A 78 -3.55 0.57 3.13
N THR A 79 -4.19 1.56 2.54
CA THR A 79 -3.56 2.86 2.34
C THR A 79 -4.60 3.95 2.52
N GLU A 80 -5.27 3.96 3.67
CA GLU A 80 -6.22 5.01 3.98
C GLU A 80 -5.50 6.26 4.46
N LYS A 81 -6.10 7.42 4.14
CA LYS A 81 -5.65 8.68 4.72
C LYS A 81 -5.97 8.62 6.21
N LEU A 82 -4.97 8.88 7.04
CA LEU A 82 -5.11 8.92 8.49
C LEU A 82 -5.38 10.34 8.96
N ASP A 83 -5.77 10.49 10.22
CA ASP A 83 -6.15 11.77 10.82
C ASP A 83 -5.05 12.83 10.60
N ASP A 84 -5.48 14.04 10.22
CA ASP A 84 -4.59 15.17 10.01
C ASP A 84 -3.87 15.59 11.31
N LYS A 85 -4.36 15.18 12.49
CA LYS A 85 -3.73 15.38 13.81
C LYS A 85 -2.41 14.64 14.03
N VAL A 86 -2.11 13.59 13.27
CA VAL A 86 -0.87 12.81 13.44
C VAL A 86 0.35 13.61 13.00
N ASP A 87 1.42 13.75 13.78
CA ASP A 87 2.61 14.50 13.35
C ASP A 87 3.58 13.64 12.52
N ALA A 88 3.72 12.37 12.90
CA ALA A 88 4.54 11.38 12.19
C ALA A 88 4.01 9.96 12.40
N TYR A 89 4.48 9.03 11.57
CA TYR A 89 4.16 7.62 11.69
C TYR A 89 5.33 6.80 12.21
N ILE A 90 5.01 5.72 12.90
CA ILE A 90 5.94 4.64 13.23
C ILE A 90 5.46 3.37 12.55
N TYR A 91 6.36 2.71 11.84
CA TYR A 91 6.19 1.36 11.33
C TYR A 91 7.12 0.40 12.08
N ILE A 92 6.53 -0.62 12.68
CA ILE A 92 7.25 -1.72 13.33
C ILE A 92 7.28 -2.91 12.38
N GLY A 93 8.48 -3.29 11.96
CA GLY A 93 8.67 -4.43 11.09
C GLY A 93 9.84 -4.25 10.14
N ASP A 94 10.07 -5.28 9.35
CA ASP A 94 11.12 -5.34 8.35
C ASP A 94 10.68 -4.70 7.01
N GLY A 95 11.67 -4.42 6.18
CA GLY A 95 11.50 -3.90 4.84
C GLY A 95 10.96 -2.47 4.77
N VAL A 96 10.82 -1.96 3.54
CA VAL A 96 10.46 -0.56 3.29
C VAL A 96 9.16 -0.39 2.50
N PHE A 97 8.54 -1.47 2.05
CA PHE A 97 7.35 -1.38 1.21
C PHE A 97 6.15 -0.76 1.96
N HIS A 98 5.72 -1.35 3.07
CA HIS A 98 4.63 -0.82 3.90
C HIS A 98 4.83 0.64 4.33
N PRO A 99 5.98 1.05 4.88
CA PRO A 99 6.18 2.45 5.28
C PRO A 99 6.21 3.42 4.07
N ARG A 100 6.71 2.99 2.89
CA ARG A 100 6.61 3.79 1.65
C ARG A 100 5.18 4.09 1.25
N ILE A 101 4.33 3.10 1.35
CA ILE A 101 2.91 3.22 1.05
C ILE A 101 2.21 4.18 2.03
N LEU A 102 2.56 4.12 3.31
CA LEU A 102 2.05 5.02 4.34
C LEU A 102 2.45 6.47 4.09
N ALA A 103 3.73 6.71 3.79
CA ALA A 103 4.26 8.02 3.45
C ALA A 103 3.61 8.60 2.18
N PHE A 104 3.44 7.74 1.16
CA PHE A 104 2.88 8.12 -0.13
C PHE A 104 1.47 8.72 -0.05
N ASN A 105 0.63 8.27 0.90
CA ASN A 105 -0.73 8.79 1.04
C ASN A 105 -0.90 9.90 2.07
N ASN A 106 0.01 10.01 3.04
CA ASN A 106 -0.15 10.95 4.15
C ASN A 106 0.88 12.09 4.15
N LYS A 107 1.97 11.98 3.37
CA LYS A 107 3.04 12.98 3.25
C LYS A 107 3.69 13.40 4.59
N LYS A 108 3.67 12.53 5.60
CA LYS A 108 4.32 12.75 6.90
C LYS A 108 5.56 11.88 7.05
N THR A 109 6.45 12.26 7.95
CA THR A 109 7.65 11.48 8.28
C THR A 109 7.23 10.09 8.77
N VAL A 110 7.96 9.05 8.33
CA VAL A 110 7.76 7.67 8.78
C VAL A 110 9.05 7.18 9.43
N PHE A 111 9.00 6.96 10.73
CA PHE A 111 10.02 6.26 11.48
C PHE A 111 9.79 4.76 11.35
N ILE A 112 10.87 4.02 11.17
CA ILE A 112 10.87 2.57 11.00
C ILE A 112 11.73 1.98 12.11
N TYR A 113 11.22 0.96 12.78
CA TYR A 113 11.99 0.13 13.67
C TYR A 113 11.86 -1.33 13.25
N ASP A 114 12.98 -1.92 12.83
CA ASP A 114 13.08 -3.34 12.52
C ASP A 114 13.40 -4.10 13.83
N PRO A 115 12.47 -4.91 14.36
CA PRO A 115 12.69 -5.60 15.62
C PRO A 115 13.61 -6.83 15.49
N VAL A 116 13.81 -7.34 14.28
CA VAL A 116 14.67 -8.49 14.00
C VAL A 116 16.12 -8.03 13.95
N GLU A 117 16.40 -6.98 13.16
CA GLU A 117 17.74 -6.41 13.03
C GLU A 117 18.08 -5.40 14.13
N LYS A 118 17.08 -4.97 14.92
CA LYS A 118 17.17 -3.89 15.92
C LYS A 118 17.70 -2.58 15.32
N LYS A 119 17.27 -2.27 14.10
CA LYS A 119 17.68 -1.06 13.37
C LYS A 119 16.56 -0.05 13.32
N GLU A 120 16.93 1.21 13.54
CA GLU A 120 16.07 2.36 13.33
C GLU A 120 16.40 3.03 11.98
N LYS A 121 15.37 3.51 11.29
CA LYS A 121 15.52 4.28 10.06
C LYS A 121 14.42 5.33 9.95
N ILE A 122 14.74 6.47 9.38
CA ILE A 122 13.72 7.41 8.88
C ILE A 122 13.59 7.16 7.38
N LEU A 123 12.35 7.02 6.92
CA LEU A 123 12.09 6.80 5.51
C LEU A 123 12.54 8.01 4.68
N ASP A 124 13.33 7.73 3.64
CA ASP A 124 13.86 8.75 2.74
C ASP A 124 12.73 9.39 1.92
N ARG A 125 12.58 10.71 2.06
CA ARG A 125 11.56 11.48 1.33
C ARG A 125 11.85 11.54 -0.17
N ASP A 126 13.12 11.54 -0.57
CA ASP A 126 13.50 11.59 -2.00
C ASP A 126 13.06 10.31 -2.73
N GLU A 127 13.10 9.16 -2.05
CA GLU A 127 12.56 7.91 -2.59
C GLU A 127 11.04 8.00 -2.81
N ILE A 128 10.31 8.60 -1.87
CA ILE A 128 8.85 8.79 -1.99
C ILE A 128 8.51 9.73 -3.14
N GLU A 129 9.26 10.82 -3.29
CA GLU A 129 9.09 11.74 -4.41
C GLU A 129 9.35 11.07 -5.75
N LYS A 130 10.38 10.22 -5.86
CA LYS A 130 10.64 9.44 -7.07
C LYS A 130 9.46 8.52 -7.41
N ILE A 131 8.87 7.86 -6.42
CA ILE A 131 7.68 7.02 -6.61
C ILE A 131 6.48 7.87 -7.06
N LEU A 132 6.24 9.02 -6.43
CA LEU A 132 5.16 9.96 -6.80
C LEU A 132 5.32 10.46 -8.24
N LYS A 133 6.54 10.86 -8.63
CA LYS A 133 6.87 11.30 -10.00
C LYS A 133 6.60 10.18 -11.01
N LYS A 134 7.01 8.93 -10.70
CA LYS A 134 6.75 7.77 -11.56
C LYS A 134 5.25 7.51 -11.72
N GLN A 135 4.47 7.58 -10.62
CA GLN A 135 3.01 7.39 -10.66
C GLN A 135 2.32 8.51 -11.45
N LYS A 136 2.76 9.77 -11.31
CA LYS A 136 2.27 10.89 -12.12
C LYS A 136 2.55 10.66 -13.61
N GLY A 137 3.77 10.22 -13.94
CA GLY A 137 4.13 9.86 -15.31
C GLY A 137 3.24 8.74 -15.87
N ALA A 138 2.99 7.69 -15.08
CA ALA A 138 2.12 6.59 -15.47
C ALA A 138 0.67 7.03 -15.70
N TYR A 139 0.16 7.95 -14.87
CA TYR A 139 -1.18 8.54 -15.04
C TYR A 139 -1.28 9.37 -16.33
N LEU A 140 -0.30 10.25 -16.58
CA LEU A 140 -0.25 11.02 -17.82
C LEU A 140 -0.13 10.11 -19.05
N LYS A 141 0.61 9.01 -18.95
CA LYS A 141 0.69 8.01 -20.02
C LYS A 141 -0.67 7.36 -20.27
N PHE A 142 -1.39 6.96 -19.22
CA PHE A 142 -2.76 6.45 -19.34
C PHE A 142 -3.70 7.45 -20.03
N LEU A 143 -3.66 8.73 -19.64
CA LEU A 143 -4.50 9.78 -20.25
C LEU A 143 -4.22 9.96 -21.74
N ASN A 144 -2.95 9.89 -22.15
CA ASN A 144 -2.55 10.06 -23.55
C ASN A 144 -2.64 8.76 -24.39
N SER A 145 -3.00 7.63 -23.78
CA SER A 145 -3.05 6.34 -24.48
C SER A 145 -4.44 5.98 -24.98
N LYS A 146 -4.53 5.35 -26.15
CA LYS A 146 -5.79 4.86 -26.72
C LYS A 146 -6.02 3.38 -26.43
N GLU A 147 -4.96 2.57 -26.52
CA GLU A 147 -5.02 1.11 -26.34
C GLU A 147 -4.58 0.74 -24.92
N ILE A 148 -5.53 0.35 -24.08
CA ILE A 148 -5.33 0.10 -22.65
C ILE A 148 -5.43 -1.38 -22.33
N GLY A 149 -4.37 -1.94 -21.74
CA GLY A 149 -4.36 -3.29 -21.20
C GLY A 149 -4.76 -3.31 -19.73
N VAL A 150 -5.81 -4.05 -19.38
CA VAL A 150 -6.28 -4.17 -18.00
C VAL A 150 -5.85 -5.51 -17.44
N VAL A 151 -5.00 -5.49 -16.42
CA VAL A 151 -4.53 -6.71 -15.74
C VAL A 151 -5.49 -7.06 -14.60
N VAL A 152 -6.17 -8.20 -14.75
CA VAL A 152 -7.19 -8.70 -13.82
C VAL A 152 -6.72 -10.00 -13.18
N SER A 153 -6.76 -10.07 -11.85
CA SER A 153 -6.47 -11.31 -11.12
C SER A 153 -7.74 -12.12 -10.85
N THR A 154 -7.65 -13.44 -10.93
CA THR A 154 -8.68 -14.39 -10.46
C THR A 154 -8.52 -14.75 -8.98
N LYS A 155 -7.45 -14.30 -8.31
CA LYS A 155 -7.22 -14.57 -6.89
C LYS A 155 -8.30 -13.90 -6.02
N PRO A 156 -8.92 -14.65 -5.09
CA PRO A 156 -9.88 -14.07 -4.15
C PRO A 156 -9.29 -12.86 -3.41
N GLY A 157 -10.03 -11.75 -3.37
CA GLY A 157 -9.61 -10.52 -2.71
C GLY A 157 -8.65 -9.62 -3.50
N GLN A 158 -8.24 -10.00 -4.72
CA GLN A 158 -7.42 -9.15 -5.58
C GLN A 158 -8.17 -8.59 -6.80
N SER A 159 -9.27 -9.21 -7.23
CA SER A 159 -9.98 -8.78 -8.44
C SER A 159 -10.78 -7.50 -8.23
N GLN A 160 -10.52 -6.47 -9.04
CA GLN A 160 -11.32 -5.23 -9.12
C GLN A 160 -12.00 -5.08 -10.50
N PHE A 161 -12.47 -6.20 -11.08
CA PHE A 161 -13.00 -6.23 -12.44
C PHE A 161 -14.21 -5.30 -12.64
N THR A 162 -15.14 -5.25 -11.68
CA THR A 162 -16.31 -4.35 -11.76
C THR A 162 -15.89 -2.88 -11.84
N GLN A 163 -14.91 -2.46 -11.03
CA GLN A 163 -14.39 -1.10 -11.05
C GLN A 163 -13.64 -0.81 -12.37
N ALA A 164 -12.98 -1.82 -12.95
CA ALA A 164 -12.36 -1.71 -14.27
C ALA A 164 -13.40 -1.50 -15.39
N GLN A 165 -14.55 -2.18 -15.31
CA GLN A 165 -15.65 -1.96 -16.25
C GLN A 165 -16.26 -0.56 -16.11
N LEU A 166 -16.33 -0.01 -14.89
CA LEU A 166 -16.73 1.39 -14.68
C LEU A 166 -15.71 2.35 -15.30
N LEU A 167 -14.41 2.07 -15.17
CA LEU A 167 -13.37 2.87 -15.81
C LEU A 167 -13.54 2.90 -17.34
N LYS A 168 -13.87 1.75 -17.96
CA LYS A 168 -14.18 1.70 -19.41
C LYS A 168 -15.34 2.64 -19.79
N LYS A 169 -16.37 2.74 -18.95
CA LYS A 169 -17.50 3.67 -19.18
C LYS A 169 -17.08 5.15 -19.07
N GLN A 170 -16.14 5.46 -18.18
CA GLN A 170 -15.63 6.83 -17.99
C GLN A 170 -14.72 7.32 -19.12
N TYR A 171 -14.09 6.40 -19.85
CA TYR A 171 -13.19 6.72 -20.96
C TYR A 171 -13.63 6.00 -22.25
N PRO A 172 -14.78 6.38 -22.83
CA PRO A 172 -15.37 5.69 -23.98
C PRO A 172 -14.50 5.75 -25.24
N ASP A 173 -13.64 6.76 -25.36
CA ASP A 173 -12.74 6.96 -26.51
C ASP A 173 -11.50 6.05 -26.49
N LYS A 174 -11.30 5.29 -25.41
CA LYS A 174 -10.19 4.35 -25.24
C LYS A 174 -10.67 2.90 -25.45
N ASN A 175 -9.80 2.09 -26.02
CA ASN A 175 -10.01 0.66 -26.18
C ASN A 175 -9.44 -0.08 -24.97
N PHE A 176 -10.24 -0.95 -24.35
CA PHE A 176 -9.84 -1.71 -23.15
C PHE A 176 -9.77 -3.21 -23.47
N TYR A 177 -8.59 -3.80 -23.25
CA TYR A 177 -8.29 -5.22 -23.42
C TYR A 177 -8.03 -5.86 -22.07
N TYR A 178 -8.79 -6.89 -21.71
CA TYR A 178 -8.69 -7.51 -20.39
C TYR A 178 -7.81 -8.75 -20.43
N PHE A 179 -6.76 -8.74 -19.63
CA PHE A 179 -5.83 -9.84 -19.46
C PHE A 179 -6.04 -10.47 -18.09
N VAL A 180 -6.60 -11.68 -18.10
CA VAL A 180 -7.04 -12.38 -16.88
C VAL A 180 -6.02 -13.45 -16.49
N PHE A 181 -5.55 -13.41 -15.25
CA PHE A 181 -4.53 -14.33 -14.75
C PHE A 181 -4.83 -14.76 -13.30
N ASP A 182 -4.37 -15.94 -12.89
CA ASP A 182 -4.18 -16.21 -11.46
C ASP A 182 -2.90 -15.51 -10.96
N THR A 183 -1.77 -15.86 -11.56
CA THR A 183 -0.46 -15.25 -11.32
C THR A 183 0.01 -14.60 -12.61
N VAL A 184 0.32 -13.30 -12.55
CA VAL A 184 0.72 -12.53 -13.72
C VAL A 184 2.17 -12.85 -14.06
N ASN A 185 2.38 -13.34 -15.28
CA ASN A 185 3.70 -13.43 -15.88
C ASN A 185 3.91 -12.21 -16.78
N TYR A 186 4.80 -11.31 -16.38
CA TYR A 186 5.01 -10.05 -17.08
C TYR A 186 5.52 -10.22 -18.52
N ARG A 187 6.21 -11.33 -18.81
CA ARG A 187 6.69 -11.62 -20.18
C ARG A 187 5.54 -11.89 -21.14
N ASP A 188 4.46 -12.51 -20.66
CA ASP A 188 3.30 -12.79 -21.52
C ASP A 188 2.62 -11.50 -22.00
N LEU A 189 2.77 -10.40 -21.25
CA LEU A 189 2.28 -9.08 -21.63
C LEU A 189 3.04 -8.47 -22.82
N GLU A 190 4.27 -8.93 -23.12
CA GLU A 190 5.06 -8.48 -24.28
C GLU A 190 4.44 -8.92 -25.60
N ASN A 191 3.65 -10.00 -25.59
CA ASN A 191 2.95 -10.52 -26.77
C ASN A 191 1.85 -9.58 -27.29
N PHE A 192 1.56 -8.48 -26.57
CA PHE A 192 0.53 -7.50 -26.90
C PHE A 192 1.16 -6.11 -27.14
N PRO A 193 2.00 -5.94 -28.17
CA PRO A 193 2.76 -4.71 -28.40
C PRO A 193 1.89 -3.49 -28.73
N PHE A 194 0.63 -3.72 -29.15
CA PHE A 194 -0.35 -2.66 -29.39
C PHE A 194 -0.83 -1.98 -28.10
N VAL A 195 -0.67 -2.63 -26.93
CA VAL A 195 -1.01 -2.01 -25.65
C VAL A 195 -0.02 -0.89 -25.35
N GLU A 196 -0.55 0.31 -25.12
CA GLU A 196 0.27 1.50 -24.88
C GLU A 196 0.48 1.79 -23.39
N CYS A 197 -0.48 1.38 -22.55
CA CYS A 197 -0.44 1.52 -21.10
C CYS A 197 -1.25 0.41 -20.44
N PHE A 198 -0.76 -0.10 -19.31
CA PHE A 198 -1.46 -1.05 -18.48
C PHE A 198 -2.17 -0.37 -17.30
N VAL A 199 -3.36 -0.86 -16.98
CA VAL A 199 -4.09 -0.59 -15.73
C VAL A 199 -4.05 -1.85 -14.89
N ASN A 200 -3.44 -1.76 -13.71
CA ASN A 200 -3.43 -2.84 -12.74
C ASN A 200 -4.68 -2.78 -11.85
N THR A 201 -5.48 -3.85 -11.89
CA THR A 201 -6.68 -4.01 -11.06
C THR A 201 -6.54 -5.19 -10.09
N ALA A 202 -5.30 -5.64 -9.87
CA ALA A 202 -4.91 -6.71 -8.94
C ALA A 202 -4.19 -6.11 -7.71
N CYS A 203 -3.17 -6.80 -7.20
CA CYS A 203 -2.38 -6.30 -6.07
C CYS A 203 -1.67 -4.97 -6.41
N PRO A 204 -1.86 -3.89 -5.63
CA PRO A 204 -1.28 -2.57 -5.94
C PRO A 204 0.25 -2.54 -5.88
N ARG A 205 0.88 -3.53 -5.22
CA ARG A 205 2.34 -3.71 -5.24
C ARG A 205 2.87 -3.83 -6.68
N MET A 206 2.10 -4.43 -7.58
CA MET A 206 2.54 -4.64 -8.96
C MET A 206 2.72 -3.32 -9.72
N GLY A 207 1.80 -2.37 -9.56
CA GLY A 207 1.90 -1.04 -10.18
C GLY A 207 2.84 -0.07 -9.44
N LEU A 208 3.47 -0.51 -8.35
CA LEU A 208 4.39 0.30 -7.54
C LEU A 208 5.80 -0.32 -7.57
N ASP A 209 6.02 -1.39 -6.83
CA ASP A 209 7.34 -2.05 -6.71
C ASP A 209 7.70 -2.82 -7.99
N ASP A 210 6.76 -3.62 -8.52
CA ASP A 210 7.03 -4.46 -9.70
C ASP A 210 6.81 -3.72 -11.02
N SER A 211 6.54 -2.41 -10.96
CA SER A 211 6.20 -1.59 -12.13
C SER A 211 7.32 -1.52 -13.18
N LYS A 212 8.54 -1.93 -12.83
CA LYS A 212 9.67 -2.07 -13.79
C LYS A 212 9.64 -3.39 -14.57
N GLN A 213 8.92 -4.39 -14.09
CA GLN A 213 8.79 -5.69 -14.75
C GLN A 213 7.75 -5.65 -15.88
N PHE A 214 6.82 -4.68 -15.83
CA PHE A 214 5.88 -4.48 -16.93
C PHE A 214 6.59 -4.01 -18.20
N PRO A 215 6.20 -4.50 -19.37
CA PRO A 215 6.82 -4.12 -20.63
C PRO A 215 6.46 -2.70 -21.08
N LYS A 216 5.39 -2.12 -20.52
CA LYS A 216 4.94 -0.75 -20.74
C LYS A 216 4.56 -0.10 -19.41
N SER A 217 4.29 1.21 -19.44
CA SER A 217 3.82 1.93 -18.25
C SER A 217 2.61 1.25 -17.63
N VAL A 218 2.59 1.14 -16.29
CA VAL A 218 1.49 0.57 -15.53
C VAL A 218 1.03 1.56 -14.45
N ILE A 219 -0.28 1.67 -14.27
CA ILE A 219 -0.89 2.45 -13.20
C ILE A 219 -1.92 1.62 -12.44
N ASN A 220 -1.96 1.75 -11.12
CA ASN A 220 -3.00 1.12 -10.30
C ASN A 220 -4.35 1.83 -10.50
N LEU A 221 -5.42 1.05 -10.63
CA LEU A 221 -6.78 1.55 -10.83
C LEU A 221 -7.19 2.64 -9.83
N ASN A 222 -6.87 2.45 -8.55
CA ASN A 222 -7.20 3.39 -7.49
C ASN A 222 -6.63 4.80 -7.70
N LYS A 223 -5.50 4.94 -8.41
CA LYS A 223 -4.91 6.25 -8.72
C LYS A 223 -5.66 6.98 -9.83
N ILE A 224 -6.18 6.24 -10.79
CA ILE A 224 -7.04 6.79 -11.83
C ILE A 224 -8.34 7.31 -11.19
N LEU A 225 -8.99 6.46 -10.39
CA LEU A 225 -10.26 6.80 -9.75
C LEU A 225 -10.17 8.00 -8.80
N LYS A 226 -9.12 8.08 -7.96
CA LYS A 226 -8.91 9.24 -7.05
C LYS A 226 -8.67 10.56 -7.80
N SER A 227 -8.06 10.51 -8.98
CA SER A 227 -7.77 11.71 -9.76
C SER A 227 -9.02 12.31 -10.40
N VAL A 228 -10.03 11.47 -10.70
CA VAL A 228 -11.35 11.93 -11.18
C VAL A 228 -12.09 12.70 -10.07
N THR A 229 -11.96 12.28 -8.81
CA THR A 229 -12.64 12.92 -7.66
C THR A 229 -11.99 14.22 -7.18
N THR A 230 -10.80 14.58 -7.68
CA THR A 230 -10.09 15.82 -7.28
C THR A 230 -10.25 16.93 -8.33
N LEU A 231 -11.01 16.67 -9.40
CA LEU A 231 -11.28 17.60 -10.50
C LEU A 231 -12.72 18.14 -10.46
N GLU A 232 -13.47 17.82 -9.40
CA GLU A 232 -14.74 18.44 -9.00
C GLU A 232 -14.53 19.22 -7.70
#